data_AF-A0A3D5TQP2-F1
#
_entry.id   AF-A0A3D5TQP2-F1
#
_cell.length_a   1.000
_cell.length_b   1.000
_cell.length_c   1.000
_cell.angle_alpha   90.00
_cell.angle_beta   90.00
_cell.angle_gamma   90.00
#
_symmetry.space_group_name_H-M   'P 1'
#
loop_
_entity.id
_entity.type
_entity.pdbx_description
1 polymer ?
#
loop_
_entity_poly.entity_id
_entity_poly.type
_entity_poly.pdbx_seq_one_letter_code
_entity_poly.pdbx_strand_id
1 'polypeptide(L)' 'MNNKKKQAKQGGLGIVSVLTIIFIALKLLGVIKWSWIWVLSPIWISAVTAVAVFSVILIGGRIKKGKW' A
#
# COMPACT_ATOMS: atom_id res chain seq x y z
N MET A 1 34.86 -22.26 12.24
CA MET A 1 33.59 -22.55 11.51
C MET A 1 32.55 -21.54 11.98
N ASN A 2 32.16 -20.62 11.09
CA ASN A 2 31.51 -19.36 11.50
C ASN A 2 29.98 -19.51 11.43
N ASN A 3 29.35 -19.70 12.60
CA ASN A 3 27.91 -19.90 12.72
C ASN A 3 27.12 -18.62 12.41
N LYS A 4 26.78 -18.41 11.14
CA LYS A 4 25.79 -17.42 10.70
C LYS A 4 24.41 -17.88 11.20
N LYS A 5 23.99 -17.41 12.37
CA LYS A 5 22.59 -17.58 12.82
C LYS A 5 21.70 -16.94 11.76
N LYS A 6 20.95 -17.76 11.02
CA LYS A 6 19.87 -17.26 10.17
C LYS A 6 18.81 -16.72 11.10
N GLN A 7 18.78 -15.41 11.29
CA GLN A 7 17.63 -14.73 11.87
C GLN A 7 16.45 -15.03 10.93
N ALA A 8 15.64 -16.01 11.30
CA ALA A 8 14.32 -16.17 10.73
C ALA A 8 13.58 -14.86 11.03
N LYS A 9 13.42 -14.01 10.01
CA LYS A 9 12.48 -12.90 10.08
C LYS A 9 11.10 -13.53 10.23
N GLN A 10 10.67 -13.74 11.48
CA GLN A 10 9.26 -13.86 11.81
C GLN A 10 8.62 -12.52 11.46
N GLY A 11 8.27 -12.38 10.18
CA GLY A 11 7.39 -11.31 9.71
C GLY A 11 6.03 -11.57 10.33
N GLY A 12 5.82 -11.04 11.53
CA GLY A 12 4.49 -10.99 12.14
C GLY A 12 3.52 -10.36 11.13
N LEU A 13 2.32 -10.92 11.03
CA LEU A 13 1.23 -10.37 10.23
C LEU A 13 1.19 -8.86 10.47
N GLY A 14 1.60 -8.09 9.47
CA GLY A 14 1.77 -6.65 9.63
C GLY A 14 0.45 -6.04 10.10
N ILE A 15 0.50 -5.05 10.99
CA ILE A 15 -0.69 -4.39 11.56
C ILE A 15 -1.70 -4.00 10.46
N VAL A 16 -1.18 -3.66 9.27
CA VAL A 16 -1.94 -3.41 8.05
C VAL A 16 -2.87 -4.57 7.68
N SER A 17 -2.40 -5.81 7.69
CA SER A 17 -3.19 -7.00 7.35
C SER A 17 -4.34 -7.24 8.33
N VAL A 18 -4.07 -7.13 9.64
CA VAL A 18 -5.10 -7.27 10.68
C VAL A 18 -6.15 -6.15 10.56
N LEU A 19 -5.71 -4.90 10.38
CA LEU A 19 -6.59 -3.76 10.18
C LEU A 19 -7.47 -3.94 8.92
N THR A 20 -6.90 -4.49 7.85
CA THR A 20 -7.63 -4.76 6.59
C THR A 20 -8.73 -5.81 6.82
N ILE A 21 -8.41 -6.90 7.52
CA ILE A 21 -9.37 -7.95 7.85
C ILE A 21 -10.50 -7.41 8.74
N ILE A 22 -10.18 -6.60 9.76
CA ILE A 22 -11.19 -5.99 10.65
C ILE A 22 -12.14 -5.09 9.86
N PHE A 23 -11.64 -4.22 8.97
CA PHE A 23 -12.48 -3.35 8.14
C PHE A 23 -13.39 -4.16 7.19
N ILE A 24 -12.88 -5.25 6.61
CA ILE A 24 -13.66 -6.16 5.76
C ILE A 24 -14.76 -6.85 6.58
N ALA A 25 -14.42 -7.37 7.77
CA ALA A 25 -15.35 -8.05 8.66
C ALA A 25 -16.47 -7.11 9.13
N LEU A 26 -16.14 -5.89 9.57
CA LEU A 26 -17.13 -4.90 10.01
C LEU A 26 -18.10 -4.49 8.89
N LYS A 27 -17.60 -4.44 7.64
CA LYS A 27 -18.42 -4.14 6.47
C LYS A 27 -19.35 -5.31 6.10
N LEU A 28 -18.86 -6.55 6.18
CA LEU A 28 -19.68 -7.75 5.94
C LEU A 28 -20.75 -7.95 7.02
N LEU A 29 -20.46 -7.57 8.26
CA LEU A 29 -21.42 -7.56 9.37
C LEU A 29 -22.51 -6.48 9.22
N GLY A 30 -22.47 -5.68 8.15
CA GLY A 30 -23.51 -4.67 7.85
C GLY A 30 -23.51 -3.47 8.80
N VAL A 31 -22.54 -3.37 9.71
CA VAL A 31 -22.40 -2.27 10.67
C VAL A 31 -22.09 -0.96 9.96
N ILE A 32 -21.49 -1.02 8.76
CA ILE A 32 -21.10 0.16 7.98
C ILE A 32 -21.65 0.06 6.53
N LYS A 33 -22.59 0.93 6.16
CA LYS A 33 -23.13 1.12 4.77
C LYS A 33 -22.11 1.69 3.77
N TRP A 34 -20.86 1.85 4.15
CA TRP A 34 -19.93 2.71 3.42
C TRP A 34 -19.28 2.02 2.22
N SER A 35 -18.75 2.82 1.29
CA SER A 35 -18.18 2.33 0.04
C SER A 35 -16.92 1.51 0.27
N TRP A 36 -16.70 0.49 -0.58
CA TRP A 36 -15.56 -0.44 -0.48
C TRP A 36 -14.24 0.32 -0.67
N ILE A 37 -14.29 1.42 -1.43
CA ILE A 37 -13.17 2.34 -1.64
C ILE A 37 -12.53 2.79 -0.33
N TRP A 38 -13.32 3.03 0.72
CA TRP A 38 -12.78 3.48 2.00
C TRP A 38 -12.23 2.36 2.89
N VAL A 39 -12.75 1.14 2.77
CA VAL A 39 -12.15 -0.06 3.39
C VAL A 39 -10.73 -0.27 2.89
N LEU A 40 -10.48 0.03 1.60
CA LEU A 40 -9.13 0.02 1.03
C LEU A 40 -8.36 1.33 1.24
N SER A 41 -8.83 2.30 2.03
CA SER A 41 -8.12 3.57 2.22
C SER A 41 -6.60 3.42 2.52
N PRO A 42 -6.13 2.42 3.30
CA PRO A 42 -4.69 2.22 3.52
C PRO A 42 -3.93 1.87 2.23
N ILE A 43 -4.57 1.08 1.37
CA ILE A 43 -4.03 0.66 0.06
C ILE A 43 -4.13 1.80 -0.95
N TRP A 44 -5.25 2.53 -0.96
CA TRP A 44 -5.44 3.68 -1.85
C TRP A 44 -4.46 4.80 -1.55
N ILE A 45 -4.17 5.12 -0.29
CA ILE A 45 -3.17 6.14 0.07
C ILE A 45 -1.81 5.77 -0.52
N SER A 46 -1.42 4.49 -0.40
CA SER A 46 -0.16 3.99 -0.95
C SER A 46 -0.15 4.04 -2.49
N ALA A 47 -1.24 3.60 -3.13
CA ALA A 47 -1.38 3.59 -4.59
C ALA A 47 -1.40 5.01 -5.18
N VAL A 48 -2.16 5.94 -4.59
CA VAL A 48 -2.22 7.35 -5.01
C VAL A 48 -0.85 8.00 -4.88
N THR A 49 -0.14 7.76 -3.77
CA THR A 49 1.22 8.27 -3.59
C THR A 49 2.17 7.74 -4.67
N ALA A 50 2.13 6.43 -4.96
CA ALA A 50 2.96 5.83 -6.00
C ALA A 50 2.62 6.38 -7.40
N VAL A 51 1.34 6.51 -7.73
CA VAL A 51 0.87 7.07 -9.01
C VAL A 51 1.27 8.53 -9.16
N ALA A 52 1.16 9.33 -8.09
CA ALA A 52 1.59 10.73 -8.08
C ALA A 52 3.10 10.88 -8.32
N VAL A 53 3.92 10.06 -7.66
CA VAL A 53 5.37 10.06 -7.90
C VAL A 53 5.68 9.63 -9.34
N PHE A 54 5.01 8.58 -9.82
CA PHE A 54 5.22 8.06 -11.18
C PHE A 54 4.80 9.08 -12.25
N SER A 55 3.69 9.79 -12.04
CA SER A 55 3.24 10.84 -12.96
C SER A 55 4.22 12.01 -13.00
N VAL A 56 4.72 12.47 -11.85
CA VAL A 56 5.75 13.53 -11.78
C VAL A 56 7.03 13.12 -12.50
N ILE A 57 7.49 11.87 -12.33
CA ILE A 57 8.67 11.36 -13.02
C ILE A 57 8.44 11.28 -14.54
N LEU A 58 7.28 10.79 -14.97
CA LEU A 58 6.93 10.72 -16.40
C LEU A 58 6.85 12.11 -17.03
N ILE A 59 6.19 13.06 -16.36
CA ILE A 59 6.03 14.44 -16.83
C ILE A 59 7.40 15.13 -16.83
N GLY A 60 8.16 15.05 -15.75
CA GLY A 60 9.52 15.62 -15.67
C GLY A 60 10.49 15.02 -16.69
N GLY A 61 10.43 13.70 -16.91
CA GLY A 61 11.20 13.00 -17.93
C GLY A 61 10.80 13.38 -19.36
N ARG A 62 9.49 13.54 -19.63
CA ARG A 62 8.97 14.03 -20.91
C ARG A 62 9.38 15.46 -21.19
N ILE A 63 9.34 16.35 -20.19
CA ILE A 63 9.77 17.74 -20.32
C ILE A 63 11.28 17.80 -20.65
N LYS A 64 12.11 16.98 -20.00
CA LYS A 64 13.56 16.97 -20.24
C LYS A 64 13.93 16.46 -21.64
N LYS A 65 13.14 15.55 -22.21
CA LYS A 65 13.38 14.96 -23.54
C LYS A 65 12.78 15.77 -24.70
N GLY A 66 11.93 16.75 -24.40
CA GLY A 66 11.24 17.60 -25.38
C GLY A 66 11.91 18.96 -25.68
N LYS A 67 13.06 19.27 -25.06
CA LYS A 67 13.90 20.40 -25.50
C LYS A 67 14.72 19.96 -26.72
N TRP A 68 14.14 20.14 -27.89
CA TRP A 68 14.88 20.35 -29.14
C TRP A 68 15.45 21.77 -29.14
#